data_AF-A0A371XIG0-F1
#
_entry.id   AF-A0A371XIG0-F1
#
_cell.length_a   1.000
_cell.length_b   1.000
_cell.length_c   1.000
_cell.angle_alpha   90.00
_cell.angle_beta   90.00
_cell.angle_gamma   90.00
#
_symmetry.space_group_name_H-M   'P 1'
#
loop_
_entity.id
_entity.type
_entity.pdbx_description
1 polymer ?
#
loop_
_entity_poly.entity_id
_entity_poly.type
_entity_poly.pdbx_seq_one_letter_code
_entity_poly.pdbx_strand_id
1 'polypeptide(L)'
;MRLIRAKDYRRMPWKNGGGETIEIAVFPKDADTSGFDWRVSMARVENDGPFSAFPGIDRTLAILEGAGIDLTVAGQGEARIVDAPHSFPGDVETSAQLIDGPITDLNIMTRRGAFQSRVTPLQLSTPREIVVMSPIALVYCQTGKVTIEQEFVSPIELVAGDTLFIEAMPNGLELQPVQPSKLYLIEIGPARAA
;
A
#
# COMPACT_ATOMS: atom_id res chain seq x y z
N MET A 1 0.04 18.29 2.34
CA MET A 1 -0.75 17.04 2.28
C MET A 1 -1.75 17.12 1.13
N ARG A 2 -2.15 16.00 0.54
CA ARG A 2 -3.12 15.92 -0.56
C ARG A 2 -4.02 14.71 -0.38
N LEU A 3 -5.33 14.91 -0.40
CA LEU A 3 -6.31 13.82 -0.36
C LEU A 3 -6.51 13.25 -1.77
N ILE A 4 -6.45 11.93 -1.89
CA ILE A 4 -6.74 11.18 -3.10
C ILE A 4 -7.99 10.35 -2.83
N ARG A 5 -9.09 10.65 -3.53
CA ARG A 5 -10.34 9.90 -3.34
C ARG A 5 -10.26 8.57 -4.07
N ALA A 6 -10.91 7.54 -3.52
CA ALA A 6 -10.94 6.21 -4.11
C ALA A 6 -11.43 6.19 -5.58
N LYS A 7 -12.39 7.07 -5.90
CA LYS A 7 -12.95 7.21 -7.25
C LYS A 7 -11.96 7.79 -8.27
N ASP A 8 -10.92 8.49 -7.80
CA ASP A 8 -9.95 9.19 -8.63
C ASP A 8 -8.69 8.33 -8.87
N TYR A 9 -8.63 7.11 -8.31
CA TYR A 9 -7.55 6.16 -8.60
C TYR A 9 -7.55 5.71 -10.06
N ARG A 10 -6.36 5.51 -10.62
CA ARG A 10 -6.22 5.02 -11.99
C ARG A 10 -6.45 3.52 -12.04
N ARG A 11 -7.49 3.09 -12.74
CA ARG A 11 -7.83 1.67 -12.92
C ARG A 11 -7.26 1.13 -14.23
N MET A 12 -6.60 -0.01 -14.17
CA MET A 12 -5.97 -0.68 -15.30
C MET A 12 -6.40 -2.15 -15.31
N PRO A 13 -7.40 -2.51 -16.12
CA PRO A 13 -7.77 -3.91 -16.33
C PRO A 13 -6.59 -4.69 -16.89
N TRP A 14 -6.43 -5.93 -16.45
CA TRP A 14 -5.38 -6.79 -16.99
C TRP A 14 -5.74 -7.25 -18.40
N LYS A 15 -4.72 -7.39 -19.27
CA LYS A 15 -4.92 -7.78 -20.68
C LYS A 15 -5.60 -9.16 -20.84
N ASN A 16 -5.45 -10.04 -19.85
CA ASN A 16 -6.04 -11.37 -19.82
C ASN A 16 -7.46 -11.41 -19.21
N GLY A 17 -7.99 -10.27 -18.74
CA GLY A 17 -9.30 -10.20 -18.08
C GLY A 17 -9.37 -10.83 -16.69
N GLY A 18 -8.25 -11.32 -16.14
CA GLY A 18 -8.22 -12.03 -14.85
C GLY A 18 -8.16 -11.13 -13.61
N GLY A 19 -8.40 -9.83 -13.76
CA GLY A 19 -8.34 -8.85 -12.67
C GLY A 19 -8.12 -7.42 -13.14
N GLU A 20 -7.95 -6.53 -12.17
CA GLU A 20 -7.56 -5.13 -12.37
C GLU A 20 -6.48 -4.72 -11.37
N THR A 21 -5.68 -3.73 -11.77
CA THR A 21 -4.84 -2.98 -10.84
C THR A 21 -5.41 -1.58 -10.67
N ILE A 22 -5.58 -1.17 -9.41
CA ILE A 22 -6.03 0.16 -9.02
C ILE A 22 -4.82 0.92 -8.48
N GLU A 23 -4.26 1.83 -9.27
CA GLU A 23 -3.10 2.63 -8.88
C GLU A 23 -3.52 3.83 -8.03
N ILE A 24 -2.91 3.92 -6.84
CA ILE A 24 -3.13 5.01 -5.86
C ILE A 24 -2.15 6.15 -6.13
N ALA A 25 -0.86 5.82 -6.26
CA ALA A 25 0.21 6.77 -6.53
C ALA A 25 1.42 6.08 -7.15
N VAL A 26 2.14 6.83 -7.98
CA VAL A 26 3.37 6.39 -8.65
C VAL A 26 4.36 7.55 -8.73
N PHE A 27 5.65 7.23 -8.63
CA PHE A 27 6.74 8.17 -8.86
C PHE A 27 7.81 7.56 -9.78
N PRO A 28 8.36 8.33 -10.75
CA PRO A 28 7.89 9.65 -11.17
C PRO A 28 6.43 9.65 -11.61
N LYS A 29 5.77 10.82 -11.57
CA LYS A 29 4.37 10.93 -11.96
C LYS A 29 4.21 10.41 -13.39
N ASP A 30 3.14 9.63 -13.63
CA ASP A 30 2.79 9.04 -14.92
C ASP A 30 3.80 7.99 -15.44
N ALA A 31 4.75 7.54 -14.62
CA ALA A 31 5.65 6.44 -14.97
C ALA A 31 4.87 5.16 -15.28
N ASP A 32 5.36 4.41 -16.28
CA ASP A 32 4.83 3.09 -16.61
C ASP A 32 5.33 2.00 -15.64
N THR A 33 4.93 0.76 -15.87
CA THR A 33 5.29 -0.39 -15.03
C THR A 33 6.78 -0.72 -14.99
N SER A 34 7.61 -0.11 -15.84
CA SER A 34 9.07 -0.32 -15.91
C SER A 34 9.87 0.89 -15.41
N GLY A 35 9.31 2.09 -15.54
CA GLY A 35 9.97 3.35 -15.25
C GLY A 35 9.75 3.91 -13.84
N PHE A 36 8.92 3.28 -13.00
CA PHE A 36 8.67 3.80 -11.66
C PHE A 36 9.85 3.54 -10.71
N ASP A 37 10.09 4.46 -9.79
CA ASP A 37 10.97 4.28 -8.64
C ASP A 37 10.20 3.77 -7.43
N TRP A 38 8.95 4.20 -7.27
CA TRP A 38 8.03 3.55 -6.37
C TRP A 38 6.60 3.63 -6.87
N ARG A 39 5.77 2.67 -6.44
CA ARG A 39 4.36 2.56 -6.80
C ARG A 39 3.57 2.00 -5.65
N VAL A 40 2.41 2.60 -5.38
CA VAL A 40 1.41 2.12 -4.42
C VAL A 40 0.13 1.85 -5.20
N SER A 41 -0.36 0.62 -5.12
CA SER A 41 -1.53 0.15 -5.86
C SER A 41 -2.30 -0.88 -5.06
N MET A 42 -3.52 -1.19 -5.48
CA MET A 42 -4.25 -2.37 -5.06
C MET A 42 -4.40 -3.33 -6.23
N ALA A 43 -4.38 -4.64 -5.95
CA ALA A 43 -4.64 -5.67 -6.93
C ALA A 43 -5.71 -6.62 -6.43
N ARG A 44 -6.65 -6.98 -7.32
CA ARG A 44 -7.58 -8.07 -7.08
C ARG A 44 -7.00 -9.36 -7.66
N VAL A 45 -6.81 -10.37 -6.84
CA VAL A 45 -6.31 -11.69 -7.25
C VAL A 45 -7.47 -12.67 -7.19
N GLU A 46 -7.89 -13.14 -8.36
CA GLU A 46 -9.07 -14.03 -8.48
C GLU A 46 -8.72 -15.51 -8.57
N ASN A 47 -7.49 -15.83 -8.94
CA ASN A 47 -7.03 -17.20 -9.13
C ASN A 47 -5.61 -17.36 -8.60
N ASP A 48 -5.29 -18.58 -8.18
CA ASP A 48 -3.92 -19.00 -7.91
C ASP A 48 -3.04 -18.73 -9.13
N GLY A 49 -1.75 -18.47 -8.88
CA GLY A 49 -0.82 -18.36 -9.99
C GLY A 49 0.44 -17.56 -9.69
N PRO A 50 1.26 -17.37 -10.74
CA PRO A 50 2.49 -16.61 -10.63
C PRO A 50 2.23 -15.11 -10.48
N PHE A 51 3.07 -14.46 -9.70
CA PHE A 51 3.18 -13.00 -9.67
C PHE A 51 4.05 -12.53 -10.84
N SER A 52 3.72 -11.37 -11.40
CA SER A 52 4.58 -10.72 -12.39
C SER A 52 5.94 -10.37 -11.78
N ALA A 53 7.01 -10.66 -12.53
CA ALA A 53 8.37 -10.30 -12.16
C ALA A 53 8.65 -8.82 -12.47
N PHE A 54 9.31 -8.14 -11.54
CA PHE A 54 9.74 -6.74 -11.63
C PHE A 54 11.23 -6.64 -11.26
N PRO A 55 12.13 -6.68 -12.25
CA PRO A 55 13.58 -6.63 -12.05
C PRO A 55 14.02 -5.47 -11.15
N GLY A 56 14.79 -5.77 -10.10
CA GLY A 56 15.35 -4.76 -9.19
C GLY A 56 14.33 -4.03 -8.32
N ILE A 57 13.11 -4.56 -8.16
CA ILE A 57 12.07 -3.98 -7.32
C ILE A 57 11.87 -4.83 -6.07
N ASP A 58 11.78 -4.20 -4.91
CA ASP A 58 11.28 -4.82 -3.68
C ASP A 58 9.78 -4.57 -3.54
N ARG A 59 9.04 -5.59 -3.11
CA ARG A 59 7.59 -5.53 -2.94
C ARG A 59 7.25 -5.69 -1.47
N THR A 60 6.20 -5.00 -1.03
CA THR A 60 5.49 -5.28 0.21
C THR A 60 4.01 -5.37 -0.11
N LEU A 61 3.36 -6.48 0.25
CA LEU A 61 1.91 -6.63 0.11
C LEU A 61 1.22 -6.71 1.47
N ALA A 62 -0.02 -6.26 1.55
CA ALA A 62 -0.90 -6.46 2.71
C ALA A 62 -2.31 -6.80 2.24
N ILE A 63 -2.94 -7.80 2.85
CA ILE A 63 -4.30 -8.21 2.49
C ILE A 63 -5.31 -7.19 3.00
N LEU A 64 -6.13 -6.67 2.09
CA LEU A 64 -7.23 -5.76 2.39
C LEU A 64 -8.56 -6.51 2.50
N GLU A 65 -8.79 -7.50 1.66
CA GLU A 65 -10.03 -8.28 1.63
C GLU A 65 -9.71 -9.73 1.28
N GLY A 66 -10.55 -10.66 1.76
CA GLY A 66 -10.39 -12.11 1.55
C GLY A 66 -9.58 -12.78 2.66
N ALA A 67 -9.50 -14.12 2.60
CA ALA A 67 -8.93 -14.94 3.67
C ALA A 67 -7.38 -14.93 3.70
N GLY A 68 -6.74 -14.39 2.66
CA GLY A 68 -5.29 -14.35 2.52
C GLY A 68 -4.76 -15.32 1.47
N ILE A 69 -3.43 -15.42 1.41
CA ILE A 69 -2.69 -16.24 0.44
C ILE A 69 -1.56 -17.02 1.11
N ASP A 70 -1.22 -18.16 0.53
CA ASP A 70 0.05 -18.83 0.73
C ASP A 70 1.01 -18.40 -0.39
N LEU A 71 2.00 -17.59 -0.04
CA LEU A 71 2.97 -17.02 -0.97
C LEU A 71 4.23 -17.89 -0.99
N THR A 72 4.61 -18.40 -2.15
CA THR A 72 5.88 -19.12 -2.34
C THR A 72 6.85 -18.22 -3.08
N VAL A 73 8.00 -17.93 -2.48
CA VAL A 73 9.09 -17.13 -3.07
C VAL A 73 10.31 -18.02 -3.22
N ALA A 74 10.83 -18.14 -4.45
CA ALA A 74 11.96 -19.01 -4.73
C ALA A 74 13.18 -18.62 -3.86
N GLY A 75 13.74 -19.61 -3.14
CA GLY A 75 14.86 -19.40 -2.22
C GLY A 75 14.50 -18.82 -0.84
N GLN A 76 13.25 -18.43 -0.60
CA GLN A 76 12.77 -17.98 0.73
C GLN A 76 11.71 -18.91 1.35
N GLY A 77 11.09 -19.77 0.54
CA GLY A 77 10.10 -20.74 0.99
C GLY A 77 8.67 -20.22 0.91
N GLU A 78 7.77 -20.84 1.67
CA GLU A 78 6.35 -20.52 1.71
C GLU A 78 6.02 -19.67 2.96
N ALA A 79 5.17 -18.66 2.78
CA ALA A 79 4.67 -17.80 3.85
C ALA A 79 3.15 -17.59 3.70
N ARG A 80 2.41 -17.90 4.76
CA ARG A 80 0.97 -17.61 4.85
C ARG A 80 0.73 -16.16 5.24
N ILE A 81 0.08 -15.39 4.38
CA ILE A 81 -0.17 -13.96 4.55
C ILE A 81 -1.68 -13.72 4.73
N VAL A 82 -2.06 -13.25 5.93
CA VAL A 82 -3.47 -12.97 6.30
C VAL A 82 -3.62 -11.53 6.79
N ASP A 83 -2.85 -11.14 7.82
CA ASP A 83 -3.06 -9.85 8.50
C ASP A 83 -1.90 -8.87 8.38
N ALA A 84 -0.67 -9.38 8.37
CA ALA A 84 0.54 -8.57 8.44
C ALA A 84 1.08 -8.28 7.02
N PRO A 85 1.60 -7.06 6.78
CA PRO A 85 2.34 -6.79 5.55
C PRO A 85 3.54 -7.72 5.41
N HIS A 86 3.80 -8.19 4.20
CA HIS A 86 4.88 -9.10 3.88
C HIS A 86 5.74 -8.57 2.74
N SER A 87 7.06 -8.51 2.98
CA SER A 87 8.03 -7.98 2.02
C SER A 87 8.81 -9.11 1.36
N PHE A 88 9.00 -9.01 0.03
CA PHE A 88 9.72 -10.00 -0.77
C PHE A 88 10.32 -9.34 -2.02
N PRO A 89 11.38 -9.91 -2.60
CA PRO A 89 11.96 -9.42 -3.85
C PRO A 89 10.99 -9.63 -5.02
N GLY A 90 10.69 -8.57 -5.77
CA GLY A 90 9.79 -8.62 -6.92
C GLY A 90 10.43 -9.22 -8.18
N ASP A 91 11.73 -9.45 -8.17
CA ASP A 91 12.52 -9.99 -9.29
C ASP A 91 12.84 -11.49 -9.17
N VAL A 92 12.24 -12.16 -8.19
CA VAL A 92 12.37 -13.59 -7.95
C VAL A 92 11.05 -14.28 -8.28
N GLU A 93 11.13 -15.51 -8.82
CA GLU A 93 9.95 -16.32 -9.11
C GLU A 93 9.08 -16.47 -7.86
N THR A 94 7.84 -16.00 -7.98
CA THR A 94 6.89 -15.92 -6.87
C THR A 94 5.53 -16.38 -7.36
N SER A 95 4.84 -17.20 -6.57
CA SER A 95 3.47 -17.62 -6.82
C SER A 95 2.64 -17.54 -5.54
N ALA A 96 1.32 -17.42 -5.70
CA ALA A 96 0.37 -17.42 -4.60
C ALA A 96 -0.72 -18.45 -4.81
N GLN A 97 -1.14 -19.10 -3.73
CA GLN A 97 -2.38 -19.86 -3.63
C GLN A 97 -3.36 -19.11 -2.73
N LEU A 98 -4.61 -18.98 -3.16
CA LEU A 98 -5.69 -18.37 -2.39
C LEU A 98 -6.12 -19.34 -1.28
N ILE A 99 -6.21 -18.83 -0.04
CA ILE A 99 -6.63 -19.65 1.10
C ILE A 99 -8.13 -20.01 1.00
N ASP A 100 -8.98 -19.01 0.74
CA ASP A 100 -10.42 -19.16 0.57
C ASP A 100 -10.98 -18.01 -0.28
N GLY A 101 -11.00 -18.22 -1.59
CA GLY A 101 -11.55 -17.29 -2.57
C GLY A 101 -10.68 -16.06 -2.87
N PRO A 102 -11.19 -15.13 -3.71
CA PRO A 102 -10.44 -13.98 -4.17
C PRO A 102 -10.01 -13.04 -3.04
N ILE A 103 -8.85 -12.40 -3.23
CA ILE A 103 -8.35 -11.35 -2.33
C ILE A 103 -8.27 -10.00 -3.05
N THR A 104 -8.27 -8.94 -2.25
CA THR A 104 -7.75 -7.62 -2.65
C THR A 104 -6.53 -7.34 -1.79
N ASP A 105 -5.37 -7.07 -2.40
CA ASP A 105 -4.17 -6.64 -1.68
C ASP A 105 -3.86 -5.16 -1.90
N LEU A 106 -3.11 -4.60 -0.97
CA LEU A 106 -2.35 -3.36 -1.11
C LEU A 106 -0.91 -3.74 -1.44
N ASN A 107 -0.39 -3.27 -2.57
CA ASN A 107 0.94 -3.60 -3.07
C ASN A 107 1.79 -2.33 -3.18
N ILE A 108 2.90 -2.33 -2.46
CA ILE A 108 3.90 -1.27 -2.42
C ILE A 108 5.15 -1.81 -3.12
N MET A 109 5.65 -1.07 -4.09
CA MET A 109 6.79 -1.46 -4.90
C MET A 109 7.83 -0.35 -4.85
N THR A 110 9.09 -0.67 -4.58
CA THR A 110 10.19 0.31 -4.50
C THR A 110 11.42 -0.21 -5.24
N ARG A 111 12.11 0.66 -5.98
CA ARG A 111 13.37 0.36 -6.66
C ARG A 111 14.47 0.10 -5.64
N ARG A 112 14.96 -1.13 -5.61
CA ARG A 112 15.99 -1.60 -4.67
C ARG A 112 17.23 -0.72 -4.79
N GLY A 113 17.81 -0.36 -3.64
CA GLY A 113 19.00 0.48 -3.56
C GLY A 113 18.76 1.98 -3.77
N ALA A 114 17.61 2.39 -4.33
CA ALA A 114 17.21 3.79 -4.44
C ALA A 114 16.21 4.17 -3.35
N PHE A 115 15.19 3.33 -3.15
CA PHE A 115 14.11 3.55 -2.19
C PHE A 115 13.87 2.33 -1.32
N GLN A 116 13.31 2.57 -0.14
CA GLN A 116 12.77 1.55 0.75
C GLN A 116 11.40 1.99 1.26
N SER A 117 10.57 1.03 1.65
CA SER A 117 9.26 1.29 2.24
C SER A 117 9.10 0.62 3.61
N ARG A 118 8.24 1.21 4.44
CA ARG A 118 7.70 0.59 5.66
C ARG A 118 6.18 0.70 5.61
N VAL A 119 5.50 -0.41 5.86
CA VAL A 119 4.03 -0.48 5.90
C VAL A 119 3.61 -0.84 7.31
N THR A 120 2.84 0.03 7.96
CA THR A 120 2.39 -0.14 9.34
C THR A 120 0.86 -0.12 9.38
N PRO A 121 0.20 -1.25 9.70
CA PRO A 121 -1.22 -1.26 9.97
C PRO A 121 -1.54 -0.43 11.23
N LEU A 122 -2.60 0.37 11.17
CA LEU A 122 -3.08 1.17 12.29
C LEU A 122 -4.54 0.81 12.57
N GLN A 123 -4.81 0.29 13.76
CA GLN A 123 -6.18 0.14 14.26
C GLN A 123 -6.49 1.31 15.18
N LEU A 124 -7.50 2.10 14.84
CA LEU A 124 -7.86 3.32 15.56
C LEU A 124 -9.28 3.21 16.12
N SER A 125 -9.39 3.30 17.44
CA SER A 125 -10.66 3.49 18.17
C SER A 125 -10.67 4.77 19.01
N THR A 126 -9.50 5.39 19.17
CA THR A 126 -9.28 6.67 19.86
C THR A 126 -8.34 7.54 19.04
N PRO A 127 -8.29 8.87 19.27
CA PRO A 127 -7.31 9.72 18.65
C PRO A 127 -5.88 9.19 18.81
N ARG A 128 -5.08 9.32 17.74
CA ARG A 128 -3.69 8.89 17.73
C ARG A 128 -2.86 9.84 16.89
N GLU A 129 -1.79 10.33 17.48
CA GLU A 129 -0.74 11.01 16.74
C GLU A 129 0.14 9.98 16.02
N ILE A 130 0.38 10.21 14.72
CA ILE A 130 1.39 9.49 13.95
C ILE A 130 2.54 10.44 13.63
N VAL A 131 3.77 9.93 13.73
CA VAL A 131 4.96 10.66 13.31
C VAL A 131 5.42 10.08 11.99
N VAL A 132 5.55 10.93 10.98
CA VAL A 132 6.05 10.54 9.66
C VAL A 132 7.57 10.71 9.66
N MET A 133 8.28 9.58 9.49
CA MET A 133 9.74 9.52 9.59
C MET A 133 10.43 9.46 8.22
N SER A 134 9.65 9.52 7.14
CA SER A 134 10.11 9.45 5.76
C SER A 134 9.69 10.69 4.98
N PRO A 135 10.42 11.08 3.92
CA PRO A 135 10.07 12.26 3.12
C PRO A 135 8.69 12.13 2.46
N ILE A 136 8.26 10.90 2.17
CA ILE A 136 6.96 10.58 1.58
C ILE A 136 6.22 9.63 2.52
N ALA A 137 4.96 9.92 2.77
CA ALA A 137 4.05 8.97 3.41
C ALA A 137 2.65 8.98 2.78
N LEU A 138 1.98 7.85 2.87
CA LEU A 138 0.59 7.68 2.48
C LEU A 138 -0.16 7.05 3.65
N VAL A 139 -1.37 7.56 3.94
CA VAL A 139 -2.30 6.94 4.89
C VAL A 139 -3.50 6.46 4.08
N TYR A 140 -3.54 5.16 3.81
CA TYR A 140 -4.68 4.52 3.15
C TYR A 140 -5.71 4.10 4.20
N CYS A 141 -6.98 4.49 4.02
CA CYS A 141 -8.07 4.09 4.89
C CYS A 141 -8.73 2.83 4.35
N GLN A 142 -8.51 1.69 4.98
CA GLN A 142 -9.13 0.43 4.57
C GLN A 142 -10.60 0.39 5.00
N THR A 143 -10.87 0.70 6.27
CA THR A 143 -12.23 0.71 6.82
C THR A 143 -12.45 1.88 7.75
N GLY A 144 -13.70 2.32 7.86
CA GLY A 144 -14.12 3.37 8.77
C GLY A 144 -13.95 4.78 8.21
N LYS A 145 -13.75 5.73 9.12
CA LYS A 145 -13.67 7.17 8.83
C LYS A 145 -12.80 7.85 9.89
N VAL A 146 -11.86 8.65 9.43
CA VAL A 146 -10.94 9.42 10.27
C VAL A 146 -10.97 10.88 9.82
N THR A 147 -10.99 11.80 10.78
CA THR A 147 -10.80 13.23 10.57
C THR A 147 -9.37 13.62 10.93
N ILE A 148 -8.80 14.51 10.13
CA ILE A 148 -7.49 15.09 10.37
C ILE A 148 -7.68 16.61 10.48
N GLU A 149 -7.47 17.13 11.69
CA GLU A 149 -7.48 18.57 11.95
C GLU A 149 -6.25 19.22 11.30
N GLN A 150 -6.44 20.44 10.82
CA GLN A 150 -5.38 21.25 10.21
C GLN A 150 -5.56 22.70 10.65
N GLU A 151 -4.46 23.37 10.95
CA GLU A 151 -4.54 24.79 11.29
C GLU A 151 -5.04 25.62 10.12
N PHE A 152 -5.98 26.52 10.39
CA PHE A 152 -6.51 27.54 9.46
C PHE A 152 -7.23 27.03 8.21
N VAL A 153 -7.50 25.72 8.09
CA VAL A 153 -8.28 25.13 6.99
C VAL A 153 -9.28 24.10 7.53
N SER A 154 -10.25 23.71 6.70
CA SER A 154 -11.23 22.70 7.09
C SER A 154 -10.56 21.34 7.37
N PRO A 155 -11.07 20.55 8.32
CA PRO A 155 -10.58 19.20 8.55
C PRO A 155 -10.63 18.34 7.29
N ILE A 156 -9.65 17.46 7.11
CA ILE A 156 -9.70 16.45 6.06
C ILE A 156 -10.51 15.27 6.59
N GLU A 157 -11.55 14.90 5.86
CA GLU A 157 -12.25 13.63 6.07
C GLU A 157 -11.66 12.53 5.19
N LEU A 158 -11.01 11.56 5.82
CA LEU A 158 -10.48 10.36 5.19
C LEU A 158 -11.43 9.19 5.44
N VAL A 159 -12.18 8.79 4.42
CA VAL A 159 -13.15 7.69 4.48
C VAL A 159 -12.57 6.41 3.86
N ALA A 160 -13.20 5.27 4.10
CA ALA A 160 -12.80 3.98 3.53
C ALA A 160 -12.57 4.07 2.00
N GLY A 161 -11.44 3.51 1.57
CA GLY A 161 -10.93 3.55 0.20
C GLY A 161 -10.05 4.76 -0.13
N ASP A 162 -10.13 5.87 0.61
CA ASP A 162 -9.34 7.08 0.33
C ASP A 162 -7.89 6.96 0.83
N THR A 163 -7.02 7.80 0.27
CA THR A 163 -5.62 7.92 0.69
C THR A 163 -5.24 9.37 0.95
N LEU A 164 -4.63 9.65 2.10
CA LEU A 164 -3.95 10.91 2.35
C LEU A 164 -2.47 10.79 1.94
N PHE A 165 -2.05 11.58 0.97
CA PHE A 165 -0.66 11.71 0.54
C PHE A 165 0.04 12.83 1.32
N ILE A 166 1.20 12.54 1.88
CA ILE A 166 1.94 13.41 2.78
C ILE A 166 3.37 13.55 2.27
N GLU A 167 3.81 14.79 2.08
CA GLU A 167 5.20 15.15 1.81
C GLU A 167 5.69 15.99 2.98
N ALA A 168 6.84 15.62 3.55
CA ALA A 168 7.58 16.37 4.58
C ALA A 168 6.72 17.00 5.71
N MET A 169 6.40 16.22 6.74
CA MET A 169 5.69 16.70 7.95
C MET A 169 6.51 16.41 9.21
N PRO A 170 7.30 17.38 9.74
CA PRO A 170 8.13 17.16 10.91
C PRO A 170 7.36 17.10 12.24
N ASN A 171 6.10 17.58 12.28
CA ASN A 171 5.39 17.87 13.54
C ASN A 171 4.26 16.88 13.88
N GLY A 172 4.30 15.66 13.33
CA GLY A 172 3.25 14.67 13.56
C GLY A 172 1.92 15.00 12.86
N LEU A 173 1.01 14.03 12.87
CA LEU A 173 -0.35 14.16 12.33
C LEU A 173 -1.32 13.47 13.28
N GLU A 174 -2.25 14.21 13.86
CA GLU A 174 -3.28 13.61 14.69
C GLU A 174 -4.41 13.04 13.83
N LEU A 175 -4.68 11.74 14.02
CA LEU A 175 -5.76 11.01 13.40
C LEU A 175 -6.90 10.83 14.41
N GLN A 176 -8.07 11.39 14.12
CA GLN A 176 -9.23 11.31 14.98
C GLN A 176 -10.28 10.36 14.37
N PRO A 177 -10.42 9.11 14.86
CA PRO A 177 -11.41 8.18 14.32
C PRO A 177 -12.83 8.63 14.70
N VAL A 178 -13.70 8.76 13.69
CA VAL A 178 -15.15 8.96 13.88
C VAL A 178 -15.83 7.65 14.30
N GLN A 179 -15.24 6.53 13.88
CA GLN A 179 -15.63 5.16 14.22
C GLN A 179 -14.38 4.27 14.23
N PRO A 180 -14.44 3.03 14.77
CA PRO A 180 -13.34 2.08 14.64
C PRO A 180 -12.90 1.95 13.19
N SER A 181 -11.62 2.24 12.94
CA SER A 181 -11.06 2.37 11.60
C SER A 181 -9.76 1.58 11.49
N LYS A 182 -9.54 0.93 10.34
CA LYS A 182 -8.27 0.28 10.00
C LYS A 182 -7.61 1.07 8.87
N LEU A 183 -6.38 1.49 9.08
CA LEU A 183 -5.57 2.24 8.11
C LEU A 183 -4.25 1.52 7.86
N TYR A 184 -3.56 1.90 6.78
CA TYR A 184 -2.17 1.58 6.54
C TYR A 184 -1.36 2.86 6.39
N LEU A 185 -0.37 3.04 7.26
CA LEU A 185 0.67 4.06 7.10
C LEU A 185 1.81 3.46 6.26
N ILE A 186 2.02 4.04 5.09
CA ILE A 186 3.03 3.65 4.12
C ILE A 186 4.07 4.76 4.10
N GLU A 187 5.29 4.46 4.50
CA GLU A 187 6.38 5.44 4.52
C GLU A 187 7.43 5.04 3.49
N ILE A 188 7.77 5.95 2.58
CA ILE A 188 8.71 5.70 1.48
C ILE A 188 9.84 6.74 1.58
N GLY A 189 11.08 6.26 1.60
CA GLY A 189 12.25 7.11 1.70
C GLY A 189 13.43 6.53 0.95
N PRO A 190 14.55 7.29 0.87
CA PRO A 190 15.77 6.77 0.26
C PRO A 190 16.21 5.49 0.96
N ALA A 191 16.74 4.55 0.19
CA ALA A 191 17.37 3.36 0.76
C ALA A 191 18.51 3.82 1.69
N ARG A 192 18.60 3.23 2.88
CA ARG A 192 19.75 3.49 3.76
C ARG A 192 20.99 2.87 3.10
N ALA A 193 22.11 3.59 3.13
CA ALA A 193 23.40 2.99 2.80
C ALA A 193 23.62 1.78 3.73
N ALA A 194 23.98 0.64 3.15
CA ALA A 194 24.34 -0.57 3.88
C ALA A 194 25.64 -0.37 4.66
#